data_AF-A0A3C2AR03-F1
#
_entry.id   AF-A0A3C2AR03-F1
#
_cell.length_a   1.000
_cell.length_b   1.000
_cell.length_c   1.000
_cell.angle_alpha   90.00
_cell.angle_beta   90.00
_cell.angle_gamma   90.00
#
_symmetry.space_group_name_H-M   'P 1'
#
loop_
_entity.id
_entity.type
_entity.pdbx_description
1 polymer ?
#
loop_
_entity_poly.entity_id
_entity_poly.type
_entity_poly.pdbx_seq_one_letter_code
_entity_poly.pdbx_strand_id
1 'polypeptide(L)' 'MGSYITFERLATEMLLASGHHLVAKDFRMDRFEADVITKNDDVLLVVEVKY' A
#
# COMPACT_ATOMS: atom_id res chain seq x y z
N MET A 1 4.63 9.07 -15.42
CA MET A 1 5.33 8.01 -14.66
C MET A 1 5.88 8.49 -13.31
N GLY A 2 6.38 9.73 -13.17
CA GLY A 2 6.91 10.22 -11.88
C GLY A 2 5.87 10.54 -10.79
N SER A 3 4.65 10.93 -11.15
CA SER A 3 3.59 11.26 -10.17
C SER A 3 3.05 10.05 -9.42
N TYR A 4 2.89 8.91 -10.10
CA TYR A 4 2.33 7.70 -9.50
C TYR A 4 3.18 7.17 -8.34
N ILE A 5 4.49 7.03 -8.59
CA ILE A 5 5.48 6.64 -7.58
C ILE A 5 5.45 7.59 -6.37
N THR A 6 5.08 8.86 -6.59
CA THR A 6 4.99 9.86 -5.53
C THR A 6 3.73 9.67 -4.66
N PHE A 7 2.57 9.40 -5.26
CA PHE A 7 1.32 9.18 -4.51
C PHE A 7 1.30 7.85 -3.76
N GLU A 8 1.80 6.77 -4.36
CA GLU A 8 1.94 5.48 -3.67
C GLU A 8 2.88 5.60 -2.46
N ARG A 9 3.98 6.34 -2.62
CA ARG A 9 4.91 6.62 -1.53
C ARG A 9 4.23 7.40 -0.41
N LEU A 10 3.51 8.47 -0.74
CA LEU A 10 2.77 9.26 0.25
C LEU A 10 1.75 8.40 1.00
N ALA A 11 0.95 7.61 0.29
CA ALA A 11 -0.03 6.71 0.89
C ALA A 11 0.63 5.68 1.83
N THR A 12 1.76 5.10 1.41
CA THR A 12 2.54 4.18 2.24
C THR A 12 3.02 4.87 3.51
N GLU A 13 3.62 6.06 3.39
CA GLU A 13 4.16 6.82 4.53
C GLU A 13 3.05 7.21 5.52
N MET A 14 1.87 7.59 5.04
CA MET A 14 0.71 7.89 5.88
C MET A 14 0.22 6.67 6.68
N LEU A 15 0.15 5.49 6.04
CA LEU A 15 -0.25 4.25 6.72
C LEU A 15 0.77 3.82 7.77
N LEU A 16 2.07 3.95 7.48
CA LEU A 16 3.12 3.68 8.44
C LEU A 16 3.05 4.65 9.64
N ALA A 17 2.84 5.93 9.37
CA ALA A 17 2.70 6.94 10.41
C ALA A 17 1.45 6.73 11.28
N SER A 18 0.40 6.10 10.76
CA SER A 18 -0.81 5.75 11.52
C SER A 18 -0.69 4.43 12.30
N GLY A 19 0.50 3.83 12.36
CA GLY A 19 0.78 2.63 13.14
C GLY A 19 0.58 1.32 12.39
N HIS A 20 0.33 1.35 11.08
CA HIS A 20 0.28 0.11 10.29
C HIS A 20 1.69 -0.39 9.99
N HIS A 21 1.83 -1.70 9.91
CA HIS A 21 3.04 -2.37 9.47
C HIS A 21 2.93 -2.74 7.99
N LEU A 22 3.98 -2.46 7.23
CA LEU A 22 4.05 -2.85 5.82
C LEU A 22 4.18 -4.37 5.70
N VAL A 23 3.32 -4.98 4.88
CA VAL A 23 3.36 -6.42 4.57
C VAL A 23 3.96 -6.63 3.18
N ALA A 24 3.48 -5.88 2.18
CA ALA A 24 3.99 -5.96 0.82
C ALA A 24 3.79 -4.62 0.09
N LYS A 25 4.61 -4.40 -0.94
CA LYS A 25 4.43 -3.35 -1.95
C LYS A 25 4.52 -3.97 -3.33
N ASP A 26 3.85 -3.37 -4.31
CA ASP A 26 3.83 -3.85 -5.70
C ASP A 26 3.50 -5.36 -5.75
N PHE A 27 2.46 -5.76 -5.02
CA PHE A 27 2.07 -7.15 -4.91
C PHE A 27 1.38 -7.59 -6.20
N ARG A 28 1.84 -8.71 -6.76
CA ARG A 28 1.30 -9.30 -8.00
C ARG A 28 1.18 -10.82 -7.81
N MET A 29 -0.02 -11.36 -8.02
CA MET A 29 -0.29 -12.79 -8.03
C MET A 29 -1.45 -13.12 -8.96
N ASP A 30 -1.19 -13.88 -10.03
CA ASP A 30 -2.15 -14.24 -11.08
C ASP A 30 -2.93 -13.03 -11.63
N ARG A 31 -4.19 -12.87 -11.19
CA ARG A 31 -5.11 -11.79 -11.60
C ARG A 31 -5.30 -10.73 -10.50
N PHE A 32 -4.54 -10.83 -9.42
CA PHE A 32 -4.64 -9.96 -8.27
C PHE A 32 -3.42 -9.05 -8.18
N GLU A 33 -3.70 -7.76 -8.04
CA GLU A 33 -2.71 -6.71 -7.92
C GLU A 33 -3.10 -5.81 -6.75
N ALA A 34 -2.09 -5.34 -6.02
CA ALA A 34 -2.25 -4.30 -5.01
C ALA A 34 -0.96 -3.47 -4.93
N ASP A 35 -1.11 -2.16 -4.80
CA ASP A 35 0.04 -1.26 -4.67
C ASP A 35 0.71 -1.40 -3.30
N VAL A 36 -0.09 -1.49 -2.24
CA VAL A 36 0.37 -1.62 -0.86
C VAL A 36 -0.52 -2.57 -0.07
N ILE A 37 0.10 -3.45 0.71
CA ILE A 37 -0.59 -4.26 1.72
C ILE A 37 -0.01 -3.88 3.09
N THR A 38 -0.87 -3.50 4.04
CA THR A 38 -0.47 -3.19 5.42
C THR A 38 -1.33 -3.93 6.43
N LYS A 39 -0.81 -4.06 7.66
CA LYS A 39 -1.50 -4.73 8.77
C LYS A 39 -1.47 -3.84 10.01
N ASN A 40 -2.58 -3.78 10.73
CA ASN A 40 -2.65 -3.17 12.06
C ASN A 40 -3.54 -4.08 12.94
N ASP A 41 -2.95 -4.62 14.01
CA ASP A 41 -3.53 -5.68 14.83
C ASP A 41 -4.11 -6.83 13.97
N ASP A 42 -5.43 -7.03 14.00
CA ASP A 42 -6.12 -8.10 13.29
C ASP A 42 -6.69 -7.65 11.92
N VAL A 43 -6.41 -6.42 11.49
CA VAL A 43 -6.90 -5.86 10.23
C VAL A 43 -5.80 -5.85 9.18
N LEU A 44 -6.09 -6.45 8.01
CA LEU A 44 -5.27 -6.37 6.81
C LEU A 44 -5.91 -5.39 5.83
N LEU A 45 -5.16 -4.36 5.41
CA LEU A 45 -5.55 -3.43 4.36
C LEU A 45 -4.85 -3.80 3.06
N VAL A 46 -5.64 -4.01 2.01
CA VAL A 46 -5.18 -4.15 0.64
C VAL A 46 -5.54 -2.85 -0.08
N VAL A 47 -4.53 -2.08 -0.47
CA VAL A 47 -4.69 -0.70 -0.92
C VAL A 47 -4.26 -0.58 -2.38
N GLU A 48 -5.18 -0.07 -3.18
CA GLU A 48 -4.96 0.39 -4.54
C GLU A 48 -5.01 1.92 -4.54
N VAL A 49 -3.94 2.58 -4.98
CA VAL A 49 -3.80 4.03 -4.95
C VAL A 49 -4.30 4.63 -6.25
N LYS A 50 -5.36 5.42 -6.19
CA LYS A 50 -5.91 6.17 -7.33
C LYS A 50 -5.65 7.66 -7.18
N TYR A 51 -5.36 8.34 -8.28
CA TYR A 51 -5.00 9.75 -8.36
C TYR A 51 -5.73 10.46 -9.51
#